data_AF-A0AA50FPH3-F1
#
_entry.id   AF-A0AA50FPH3-F1
#
_cell.length_a   1.000
_cell.length_b   1.000
_cell.length_c   1.000
_cell.angle_alpha   90.00
_cell.angle_beta   90.00
_cell.angle_gamma   90.00
#
_symmetry.space_group_name_H-M   'P 1'
#
loop_
_entity.id
_entity.type
_entity.pdbx_description
1 polymer ?
#
loop_
_entity_poly.entity_id
_entity_poly.type
_entity_poly.pdbx_seq_one_letter_code
_entity_poly.pdbx_strand_id
1 'polypeptide(L)'
;NEVNAIKWDPQGQLLASCSDDMTLKIWSMKQDTCVHDLKAHSKEIYTIKWSPTGPGTQNPNMNLILASASFDSTVRLWDVERGVCIHTLTKHTEPVYSVAFSPDGKFLASGSFDKCVHIWSTQTGGLVHSYKGTGGIFEVCWNSRGTKVGASASDGSVFVLDLR
;
A
#
# COMPACT_ATOMS: atom_id res chain seq x y z
N ASN A 1 -10.86 10.53 -16.34
CA ASN A 1 -10.01 10.18 -15.18
C ASN A 1 -9.52 8.77 -15.38
N GLU A 2 -8.21 8.58 -15.27
CA GLU A 2 -7.51 7.31 -15.53
C GLU A 2 -7.56 6.41 -14.31
N VAL A 3 -7.77 5.11 -14.52
CA VAL A 3 -7.69 4.09 -13.47
C VAL A 3 -6.25 3.55 -13.47
N ASN A 4 -5.51 3.87 -12.42
CA ASN A 4 -4.08 3.59 -12.34
C ASN A 4 -3.79 2.14 -11.92
N ALA A 5 -4.63 1.56 -11.08
CA ALA A 5 -4.47 0.18 -10.64
C ALA A 5 -5.79 -0.46 -10.21
N ILE A 6 -5.88 -1.77 -10.45
CA ILE A 6 -6.90 -2.65 -9.86
C ILE A 6 -6.25 -3.84 -9.17
N LYS A 7 -6.84 -4.34 -8.07
CA LYS A 7 -6.37 -5.53 -7.33
C LYS A 7 -7.54 -6.31 -6.72
N TRP A 8 -7.59 -7.60 -7.00
CA TRP A 8 -8.48 -8.53 -6.30
C TRP A 8 -8.02 -8.69 -4.85
N ASP A 9 -8.98 -8.82 -3.94
CA ASP A 9 -8.73 -9.23 -2.57
C ASP A 9 -8.29 -10.71 -2.52
N PRO A 10 -7.73 -11.19 -1.39
CA PRO A 10 -7.23 -12.55 -1.29
C PRO A 10 -8.25 -13.65 -1.58
N GLN A 11 -9.55 -13.40 -1.39
CA GLN A 11 -10.62 -14.38 -1.65
C GLN A 11 -11.24 -14.23 -3.05
N GLY A 12 -10.84 -13.22 -3.83
CA GLY A 12 -11.40 -12.93 -5.16
C GLY A 12 -12.88 -12.53 -5.13
N GLN A 13 -13.38 -12.00 -4.01
CA GLN A 13 -14.75 -11.54 -3.85
C GLN A 13 -14.90 -10.04 -4.15
N LEU A 14 -13.85 -9.27 -3.86
CA LEU A 14 -13.82 -7.82 -4.01
C LEU A 14 -12.68 -7.42 -4.96
N LEU A 15 -12.98 -6.49 -5.85
CA LEU A 15 -11.97 -5.78 -6.63
C LEU A 15 -11.82 -4.39 -6.04
N ALA A 16 -10.59 -3.95 -5.79
CA ALA A 16 -10.29 -2.56 -5.47
C ALA A 16 -9.72 -1.86 -6.71
N SER A 17 -10.04 -0.58 -6.89
CA SER A 17 -9.46 0.29 -7.93
C SER A 17 -9.04 1.64 -7.35
N CYS A 18 -7.99 2.23 -7.90
CA CYS A 18 -7.59 3.61 -7.61
C CYS A 18 -7.38 4.41 -8.89
N SER A 19 -7.54 5.73 -8.80
CA SER A 19 -7.69 6.61 -9.95
C SER A 19 -7.06 7.98 -9.72
N ASP A 20 -6.81 8.71 -10.81
CA ASP A 20 -6.42 10.11 -10.80
C ASP A 20 -7.51 11.03 -10.24
N ASP A 21 -8.77 10.56 -10.19
CA ASP A 21 -9.88 11.29 -9.57
C ASP A 21 -9.83 11.34 -8.03
N MET A 22 -8.73 10.87 -7.44
CA MET A 22 -8.46 10.86 -5.99
C MET A 22 -9.35 9.88 -5.21
N THR A 23 -10.09 9.02 -5.90
CA THR A 23 -10.98 8.02 -5.29
C THR A 23 -10.37 6.62 -5.28
N LEU A 24 -10.68 5.91 -4.21
CA LEU A 24 -10.50 4.48 -4.08
C LEU A 24 -11.89 3.84 -4.08
N LYS A 25 -12.13 2.94 -5.02
CA LYS A 25 -13.42 2.27 -5.17
C LYS A 25 -13.29 0.78 -4.93
N ILE A 26 -14.31 0.21 -4.29
CA ILE A 26 -14.43 -1.22 -4.03
C ILE A 26 -15.63 -1.74 -4.81
N TRP A 27 -15.44 -2.86 -5.50
CA TRP A 27 -16.42 -3.47 -6.40
C TRP A 27 -16.69 -4.90 -5.97
N SER A 28 -17.91 -5.37 -6.20
CA SER A 28 -18.33 -6.74 -5.95
C SER A 28 -18.98 -7.28 -7.21
N MET A 29 -18.74 -8.54 -7.55
CA MET A 29 -19.39 -9.19 -8.71
C MET A 29 -20.90 -9.40 -8.52
N LYS A 30 -21.43 -9.13 -7.31
CA LYS A 30 -22.85 -9.34 -6.97
C LYS A 30 -23.75 -8.16 -7.35
N GLN A 31 -23.18 -7.02 -7.69
CA GLN A 31 -23.92 -5.80 -7.98
C GLN A 31 -23.15 -4.91 -8.97
N ASP A 32 -23.88 -4.12 -9.75
CA ASP A 32 -23.29 -3.25 -10.77
C ASP A 32 -22.75 -1.92 -10.20
N THR A 33 -22.98 -1.64 -8.92
CA THR A 33 -22.53 -0.41 -8.25
C THR A 33 -21.35 -0.67 -7.32
N CYS A 34 -20.48 0.33 -7.17
CA CYS A 34 -19.38 0.25 -6.20
C CYS A 34 -19.93 0.07 -4.78
N VAL A 35 -19.34 -0.87 -4.03
CA VAL A 35 -19.64 -1.12 -2.62
C VAL A 35 -19.20 0.07 -1.77
N HIS A 36 -18.01 0.60 -2.06
CA HIS A 36 -17.48 1.80 -1.41
C HIS A 36 -16.91 2.76 -2.45
N ASP A 37 -17.14 4.05 -2.23
CA ASP A 37 -16.57 5.17 -2.97
C ASP A 37 -15.85 6.10 -1.99
N LEU A 38 -14.55 5.90 -1.84
CA LEU A 38 -13.76 6.55 -0.81
C LEU A 38 -12.96 7.69 -1.43
N LYS A 39 -13.23 8.93 -1.02
CA LYS A 39 -12.32 10.07 -1.27
C LYS A 39 -11.05 9.87 -0.44
N ALA A 40 -10.14 9.11 -1.00
CA ALA A 40 -9.03 8.55 -0.25
C ALA A 40 -7.89 9.55 -0.07
N HIS A 41 -7.59 10.34 -1.09
CA HIS A 41 -6.43 11.24 -1.11
C HIS A 41 -6.81 12.64 -1.61
N SER A 42 -5.89 13.61 -1.49
CA SER A 42 -6.09 14.97 -2.02
C SER A 42 -5.54 15.16 -3.42
N LYS A 43 -4.87 14.12 -3.95
CA LYS A 43 -4.27 14.05 -5.29
C LYS A 43 -4.40 12.62 -5.85
N GLU A 44 -3.90 12.42 -7.05
CA GLU A 44 -3.92 11.17 -7.80
C GLU A 44 -3.39 9.99 -6.97
N ILE A 45 -4.05 8.82 -7.08
CA ILE A 45 -3.64 7.61 -6.36
C ILE A 45 -2.93 6.67 -7.32
N TYR A 46 -1.65 6.40 -7.07
CA TYR A 46 -0.82 5.63 -7.98
C TYR A 46 -0.88 4.12 -7.76
N THR A 47 -1.09 3.68 -6.51
CA THR A 47 -1.04 2.26 -6.22
C THR A 47 -1.93 1.87 -5.06
N ILE A 48 -2.41 0.63 -5.12
CA ILE A 48 -3.18 -0.04 -4.08
C ILE A 48 -2.69 -1.48 -3.92
N LYS A 49 -2.73 -1.98 -2.69
CA LYS A 49 -2.43 -3.38 -2.35
C LYS A 49 -3.32 -3.86 -1.21
N TRP A 50 -3.84 -5.08 -1.32
CA TRP A 50 -4.47 -5.77 -0.19
C TRP A 50 -3.40 -6.40 0.70
N SER A 51 -3.65 -6.45 2.00
CA SER A 51 -2.82 -7.23 2.92
C SER A 51 -3.03 -8.73 2.69
N PRO A 52 -1.98 -9.55 2.92
CA PRO A 52 -2.08 -11.02 2.86
C PRO A 52 -2.69 -11.59 4.15
N THR A 53 -3.86 -11.06 4.54
CA THR A 53 -4.55 -11.37 5.81
C THR A 53 -6.03 -11.67 5.56
N GLY A 54 -6.71 -12.18 6.59
CA GLY A 54 -8.11 -12.55 6.53
C GLY A 54 -8.33 -13.97 5.97
N PRO A 55 -9.59 -14.42 5.91
CA PRO A 55 -9.91 -15.80 5.54
C PRO A 55 -9.29 -16.22 4.19
N GLY A 56 -8.76 -17.44 4.13
CA GLY A 56 -8.08 -17.97 2.94
C GLY A 56 -6.60 -17.59 2.81
N THR A 57 -6.05 -16.81 3.76
CA THR A 57 -4.61 -16.47 3.81
C THR A 57 -3.88 -17.22 4.92
N GLN A 58 -2.55 -17.06 4.99
CA GLN A 58 -1.73 -17.57 6.09
C GLN A 58 -2.01 -16.88 7.44
N ASN A 59 -2.71 -15.74 7.43
CA ASN A 59 -3.07 -14.96 8.63
C ASN A 59 -4.59 -14.78 8.72
N PRO A 60 -5.36 -15.87 8.93
CA PRO A 60 -6.81 -15.87 8.74
C PRO A 60 -7.58 -15.03 9.76
N ASN A 61 -7.00 -14.79 10.95
CA ASN A 61 -7.64 -14.04 12.04
C ASN A 61 -7.26 -12.56 12.05
N MET A 62 -6.35 -12.13 11.18
CA MET A 62 -5.99 -10.72 11.06
C MET A 62 -7.01 -10.00 10.16
N ASN A 63 -7.30 -8.75 10.50
CA ASN A 63 -8.19 -7.91 9.69
C ASN A 63 -7.64 -7.77 8.27
N LEU A 64 -8.51 -7.85 7.27
CA LEU A 64 -8.17 -7.56 5.88
C LEU A 64 -8.12 -6.05 5.70
N ILE A 65 -6.98 -5.53 5.27
CA ILE A 65 -6.78 -4.11 5.04
C ILE A 65 -6.30 -3.84 3.63
N LEU A 66 -6.56 -2.62 3.16
CA LEU A 66 -6.08 -2.13 1.88
C LEU A 66 -5.13 -0.95 2.13
N ALA A 67 -3.98 -0.96 1.47
CA ALA A 67 -3.08 0.18 1.41
C ALA A 67 -3.31 0.96 0.12
N SER A 68 -3.27 2.29 0.20
CA SER A 68 -3.25 3.20 -0.96
C SER A 68 -2.12 4.22 -0.81
N ALA A 69 -1.51 4.62 -1.93
CA ALA A 69 -0.43 5.60 -1.95
C ALA A 69 -0.60 6.59 -3.11
N SER A 70 -0.20 7.84 -2.89
CA SER A 70 -0.62 8.96 -3.72
C SER A 70 0.50 9.95 -4.05
N PHE A 71 0.25 10.74 -5.09
CA PHE A 71 0.98 11.96 -5.42
C PHE A 71 0.95 13.00 -4.28
N ASP A 72 0.00 12.92 -3.35
CA ASP A 72 -0.05 13.78 -2.16
C ASP A 72 1.00 13.46 -1.08
N SER A 73 1.91 12.52 -1.37
CA SER A 73 2.98 12.04 -0.48
C SER A 73 2.48 11.24 0.74
N THR A 74 1.19 10.90 0.80
CA THR A 74 0.65 10.08 1.90
C THR A 74 0.44 8.62 1.49
N VAL A 75 0.56 7.74 2.48
CA VAL A 75 0.08 6.37 2.41
C VAL A 75 -1.06 6.22 3.40
N ARG A 76 -2.15 5.56 3.01
CA ARG A 76 -3.29 5.30 3.88
C ARG A 76 -3.58 3.82 3.98
N LEU A 77 -3.96 3.38 5.16
CA LEU A 77 -4.45 2.03 5.43
C LEU A 77 -5.95 2.10 5.70
N TRP A 78 -6.69 1.17 5.10
CA TRP A 78 -8.14 1.15 5.12
C TRP A 78 -8.64 -0.19 5.67
N ASP A 79 -9.58 -0.12 6.60
CA ASP A 79 -10.48 -1.22 6.91
C ASP A 79 -11.61 -1.17 5.88
N VAL A 80 -11.55 -2.07 4.91
CA VAL A 80 -12.49 -2.04 3.78
C VAL A 80 -13.88 -2.51 4.19
N GLU A 81 -13.98 -3.46 5.12
CA GLU A 81 -15.29 -3.95 5.59
C GLU A 81 -16.09 -2.82 6.26
N ARG A 82 -15.41 -1.96 7.01
CA ARG A 82 -16.03 -0.79 7.66
C ARG A 82 -16.04 0.47 6.78
N GLY A 83 -15.30 0.46 5.66
CA GLY A 83 -15.13 1.63 4.79
C GLY A 83 -14.43 2.80 5.46
N VAL A 84 -13.52 2.56 6.43
CA VAL A 84 -12.85 3.62 7.20
C VAL A 84 -11.34 3.62 7.02
N CYS A 85 -10.74 4.81 7.01
CA CYS A 85 -9.29 4.98 7.08
C CYS A 85 -8.83 4.68 8.51
N ILE A 86 -7.98 3.68 8.69
CA ILE A 86 -7.44 3.32 10.01
C ILE A 86 -6.16 4.08 10.34
N HIS A 87 -5.30 4.34 9.33
CA HIS A 87 -4.04 5.06 9.51
C HIS A 87 -3.72 5.94 8.30
N THR A 88 -3.16 7.13 8.57
CA THR A 88 -2.59 8.03 7.56
C THR A 88 -1.11 8.24 7.88
N LEU A 89 -0.25 7.84 6.96
CA LEU A 89 1.20 7.80 7.11
C LEU A 89 1.81 8.96 6.32
N THR A 90 2.41 9.93 7.02
CA THR A 90 2.70 11.27 6.48
C THR A 90 4.19 11.65 6.49
N LYS A 91 5.09 10.67 6.65
CA LYS A 91 6.53 10.96 6.73
C LYS A 91 7.15 11.31 5.37
N HIS A 92 6.61 10.75 4.29
CA HIS A 92 7.10 11.02 2.94
C HIS A 92 6.85 12.48 2.56
N THR A 93 7.78 13.07 1.80
CA THR A 93 7.71 14.49 1.38
C THR A 93 7.54 14.68 -0.12
N GLU A 94 7.52 13.59 -0.87
CA GLU A 94 7.35 13.54 -2.32
C GLU A 94 6.43 12.37 -2.67
N PRO A 95 5.94 12.29 -3.93
CA PRO A 95 5.00 11.25 -4.35
C PRO A 95 5.42 9.83 -3.98
N VAL A 96 4.47 9.04 -3.50
CA VAL A 96 4.68 7.64 -3.14
C VAL A 96 4.21 6.76 -4.29
N TYR A 97 5.16 6.09 -4.95
CA TYR A 97 4.88 5.29 -6.14
C TYR A 97 4.60 3.82 -5.84
N SER A 98 5.09 3.31 -4.71
CA SER A 98 4.98 1.88 -4.41
C SER A 98 4.73 1.60 -2.93
N VAL A 99 3.89 0.59 -2.71
CA VAL A 99 3.67 -0.03 -1.40
C VAL A 99 3.66 -1.55 -1.53
N ALA A 100 4.12 -2.23 -0.48
CA ALA A 100 4.11 -3.67 -0.38
C ALA A 100 3.95 -4.14 1.06
N PHE A 101 3.01 -5.04 1.30
CA PHE A 101 2.89 -5.71 2.60
C PHE A 101 3.97 -6.77 2.76
N SER A 102 4.46 -6.89 3.98
CA SER A 102 5.19 -8.06 4.44
C SER A 102 4.30 -9.32 4.34
N PRO A 103 4.89 -10.53 4.18
CA PRO A 103 4.12 -11.77 4.03
C PRO A 103 3.19 -12.09 5.21
N ASP A 104 3.52 -11.62 6.42
CA ASP A 104 2.67 -11.79 7.61
C ASP A 104 1.64 -10.64 7.80
N GLY A 105 1.66 -9.64 6.91
CA GLY A 105 0.74 -8.50 6.94
C GLY A 105 0.96 -7.51 8.07
N LYS A 106 1.98 -7.70 8.93
CA LYS A 106 2.22 -6.81 10.10
C LYS A 106 2.96 -5.53 9.75
N PHE A 107 3.70 -5.56 8.65
CA PHE A 107 4.44 -4.41 8.15
C PHE A 107 4.04 -4.05 6.73
N LEU A 108 4.09 -2.75 6.43
CA LEU A 108 3.99 -2.19 5.09
C LEU A 108 5.31 -1.48 4.76
N ALA A 109 5.89 -1.76 3.59
CA ALA A 109 6.94 -0.95 3.00
C ALA A 109 6.31 0.07 2.05
N SER A 110 6.82 1.30 2.04
CA SER A 110 6.49 2.33 1.05
C SER A 110 7.76 2.96 0.47
N GLY A 111 7.72 3.26 -0.83
CA GLY A 111 8.81 3.91 -1.57
C GLY A 111 8.35 5.19 -2.25
N SER A 112 9.12 6.26 -2.06
CA SER A 112 8.80 7.61 -2.57
C SER A 112 9.95 8.22 -3.36
N PHE A 113 9.62 9.21 -4.18
CA PHE A 113 10.58 10.07 -4.86
C PHE A 113 11.41 10.97 -3.93
N ASP A 114 11.07 11.02 -2.64
CA ASP A 114 11.89 11.65 -1.59
C ASP A 114 13.16 10.82 -1.27
N LYS A 115 13.36 9.75 -2.03
CA LYS A 115 14.49 8.82 -1.98
C LYS A 115 14.47 7.93 -0.75
N CYS A 116 13.35 7.88 -0.04
CA CYS A 116 13.22 7.07 1.16
C CYS A 116 12.37 5.81 0.92
N VAL A 117 12.76 4.75 1.62
CA VAL A 117 11.92 3.60 1.92
C VAL A 117 11.53 3.69 3.39
N HIS A 118 10.24 3.57 3.68
CA HIS A 118 9.71 3.55 5.03
C HIS A 118 9.02 2.22 5.31
N ILE A 119 9.28 1.66 6.50
CA ILE A 119 8.62 0.45 7.00
C ILE A 119 7.71 0.86 8.15
N TRP A 120 6.43 0.49 8.04
CA TRP A 120 5.38 0.89 8.95
C TRP A 120 4.76 -0.33 9.61
N SER A 121 4.41 -0.21 10.89
CA SER A 121 3.52 -1.15 11.57
C SER A 121 2.10 -0.94 11.06
N THR A 122 1.47 -2.00 10.53
CA THR A 122 0.09 -1.92 10.03
C THR A 122 -0.93 -1.83 11.17
N GLN A 123 -0.57 -2.35 12.34
CA GLN A 123 -1.41 -2.30 13.53
C GLN A 123 -1.47 -0.89 14.13
N THR A 124 -0.33 -0.21 14.22
CA THR A 124 -0.22 1.06 14.95
C THR A 124 -0.09 2.29 14.05
N GLY A 125 0.20 2.10 12.75
CA GLY A 125 0.56 3.19 11.84
C GLY A 125 1.93 3.82 12.15
N GLY A 126 2.66 3.30 13.13
CA GLY A 126 3.96 3.82 13.54
C GLY A 126 5.07 3.47 12.55
N LEU A 127 5.96 4.42 12.32
CA LEU A 127 7.21 4.19 11.57
C LEU A 127 8.14 3.29 12.38
N VAL A 128 8.61 2.20 11.76
CA VAL A 128 9.51 1.21 12.38
C VAL A 128 10.93 1.39 11.85
N HIS A 129 11.08 1.50 10.53
CA HIS A 129 12.38 1.75 9.89
C HIS A 129 12.27 2.79 8.78
N SER A 130 13.38 3.48 8.54
CA SER A 130 13.51 4.44 7.44
C SER A 130 14.90 4.36 6.86
N TYR A 131 14.98 4.27 5.54
CA TYR A 131 16.24 4.21 4.80
C TYR A 131 16.22 5.23 3.68
N LYS A 132 17.28 6.03 3.57
CA LYS A 132 17.42 7.06 2.55
C LYS A 132 18.50 6.64 1.54
N GLY A 133 18.11 6.50 0.29
CA GLY A 133 18.99 6.23 -0.84
C GLY A 133 19.41 7.51 -1.58
N THR A 134 19.92 7.33 -2.79
CA THR A 134 20.46 8.39 -3.65
C THR A 134 19.51 8.82 -4.78
N GLY A 135 18.58 7.94 -5.16
CA GLY A 135 17.56 8.16 -6.20
C GLY A 135 16.13 8.00 -5.67
N GLY A 136 15.15 8.55 -6.40
CA GLY A 136 13.73 8.40 -6.07
C GLY A 136 13.28 6.96 -6.24
N ILE A 137 12.48 6.44 -5.33
CA ILE A 137 12.10 5.02 -5.31
C ILE A 137 10.90 4.78 -6.23
N PHE A 138 11.03 3.83 -7.15
CA PHE A 138 9.95 3.42 -8.04
C PHE A 138 9.16 2.23 -7.50
N GLU A 139 9.86 1.20 -7.01
CA GLU A 139 9.22 -0.01 -6.51
C GLU A 139 9.87 -0.50 -5.22
N VAL A 140 9.03 -1.04 -4.31
CA VAL A 140 9.48 -1.79 -3.13
C VAL A 140 8.85 -3.18 -3.12
N CYS A 141 9.59 -4.18 -2.67
CA CYS A 141 9.10 -5.55 -2.55
C CYS A 141 9.67 -6.26 -1.32
N TRP A 142 8.94 -7.23 -0.77
CA TRP A 142 9.42 -8.06 0.33
C TRP A 142 9.93 -9.41 -0.19
N ASN A 143 10.96 -9.95 0.47
CA ASN A 143 11.27 -11.37 0.28
C ASN A 143 10.19 -12.25 0.93
N SER A 144 10.13 -13.52 0.53
CA SER A 144 9.13 -14.48 1.02
C SER A 144 9.18 -14.74 2.52
N ARG A 145 10.32 -14.48 3.17
CA ARG A 145 10.49 -14.62 4.63
C ARG A 145 10.05 -13.39 5.42
N GLY A 146 9.80 -12.26 4.78
CA GLY A 146 9.48 -11.01 5.46
C GLY A 146 10.65 -10.38 6.21
N THR A 147 11.90 -10.75 5.90
CA THR A 147 13.09 -10.26 6.61
C THR A 147 13.88 -9.24 5.80
N LYS A 148 13.57 -9.08 4.51
CA LYS A 148 14.27 -8.16 3.61
C LYS A 148 13.29 -7.40 2.73
N VAL A 149 13.65 -6.16 2.43
CA VAL A 149 12.95 -5.31 1.46
C VAL A 149 13.89 -4.96 0.33
N GLY A 150 13.49 -5.27 -0.90
CA GLY A 150 14.13 -4.76 -2.11
C GLY A 150 13.53 -3.42 -2.52
N ALA A 151 14.35 -2.54 -3.10
CA ALA A 151 13.88 -1.28 -3.68
C ALA A 151 14.65 -0.92 -4.95
N SER A 152 13.94 -0.44 -5.98
CA SER A 152 14.54 0.08 -7.23
C SER A 152 14.44 1.61 -7.26
N ALA A 153 15.49 2.28 -7.76
CA ALA A 153 15.59 3.74 -7.72
C ALA A 153 15.88 4.38 -9.09
N SER A 154 15.57 5.67 -9.18
CA SER A 154 15.65 6.48 -10.41
C SER A 154 17.07 6.73 -10.92
N ASP A 155 18.09 6.45 -10.12
CA ASP A 155 19.50 6.59 -10.48
C ASP A 155 20.12 5.28 -10.99
N GLY A 156 19.29 4.24 -11.21
CA GLY A 156 19.72 2.92 -11.65
C GLY A 156 20.12 1.98 -10.50
N SER A 157 20.10 2.45 -9.25
CA SER A 157 20.45 1.62 -8.09
C SER A 157 19.33 0.65 -7.72
N VAL A 158 19.72 -0.51 -7.18
CA VAL A 158 18.82 -1.45 -6.49
C VAL A 158 19.37 -1.69 -5.09
N PHE A 159 18.51 -1.55 -4.08
CA PHE A 159 18.85 -1.74 -2.68
C PHE A 159 18.20 -3.01 -2.13
N VAL A 160 18.88 -3.65 -1.19
CA VAL A 160 18.30 -4.72 -0.36
C VAL A 160 18.53 -4.35 1.10
N LEU A 161 17.44 -4.13 1.82
CA LEU A 161 17.41 -3.72 3.22
C LEU A 161 17.21 -4.97 4.08
N ASP A 162 18.09 -5.21 5.04
CA ASP A 162 17.94 -6.27 6.05
C ASP A 162 17.23 -5.69 7.28
N LEU A 163 16.12 -6.31 7.70
CA LEU A 163 15.26 -5.84 8.80
C LEU A 163 15.37 -6.73 10.05
N ARG A 164 16.44 -7.55 10.13
CA ARG A 164 16.76 -8.38 11.28
C ARG A 164 17.49 -7.58 12.36
#